data_AF-A0A642HTR0-F1
#
_entry.id   AF-A0A642HTR0-F1
#
_cell.length_a   1.000
_cell.length_b   1.000
_cell.length_c   1.000
_cell.angle_alpha   90.00
_cell.angle_beta   90.00
_cell.angle_gamma   90.00
#
_symmetry.space_group_name_H-M   'P 1'
#
loop_
_entity.id
_entity.type
_entity.pdbx_description
1 polymer ?
#
loop_
_entity_poly.entity_id
_entity_poly.type
_entity_poly.pdbx_seq_one_letter_code
_entity_poly.pdbx_strand_id
1 'polypeptide(L)'
;MELVECFCRIQGILFLIVGFGWARSYGSNQHNDEIATALGILNTFRLNKRIDLTLGTRQMFVNQNFDGVVGGCKGEGMSSVTLGLNFKLGKTTFTPVSKVATADYSRYNNYINELRIQNEELDSKVQHLITELENARKADLEVVVELRPVASPVALFFEIGKTVLDSKELVNLKFYVKNAMKTDRNKTFILIGSADKDTGSKELNQ
;
A
#
# COMPACT_ATOMS: atom_id res chain seq x y z
N MET A 1 59.64 -13.20 -13.97
CA MET A 1 59.33 -13.78 -12.65
C MET A 1 57.82 -13.83 -12.50
N GLU A 2 57.12 -14.62 -13.33
CA GLU A 2 55.64 -14.74 -13.34
C GLU A 2 55.19 -16.18 -13.67
N LEU A 3 55.95 -17.18 -13.21
CA LEU A 3 55.61 -18.60 -13.42
C LEU A 3 55.27 -19.33 -12.12
N VAL A 4 55.36 -18.66 -10.96
CA VAL A 4 55.30 -19.32 -9.65
C VAL A 4 53.94 -19.15 -8.95
N GLU A 5 53.09 -18.20 -9.35
CA GLU A 5 51.77 -18.00 -8.71
C GLU A 5 50.63 -18.88 -9.28
N CYS A 6 50.89 -19.75 -10.26
CA CYS A 6 49.85 -20.67 -10.76
C CYS A 6 49.61 -21.90 -9.86
N PHE A 7 50.32 -22.01 -8.73
CA PHE A 7 50.35 -23.22 -7.91
C PHE A 7 49.71 -23.00 -6.53
N CYS A 8 48.42 -22.62 -6.44
CA CYS A 8 47.78 -22.57 -5.13
C CYS A 8 46.25 -22.73 -5.09
N ARG A 9 45.66 -23.58 -5.93
CA ARG A 9 44.36 -24.20 -5.59
C ARG A 9 44.08 -25.41 -6.48
N ILE A 10 44.66 -26.56 -6.15
CA ILE A 10 44.20 -27.84 -6.70
C ILE A 10 42.83 -28.11 -6.06
N GLN A 11 41.76 -27.66 -6.71
CA GLN A 11 40.40 -28.05 -6.33
C GLN A 11 40.14 -29.43 -6.92
N GLY A 12 40.09 -30.43 -6.05
CA GLY A 12 39.59 -31.76 -6.36
C GLY A 12 38.07 -31.78 -6.18
N ILE A 13 37.35 -32.27 -7.18
CA ILE A 13 35.91 -32.58 -7.06
C ILE A 13 35.76 -34.09 -7.17
N LEU A 14 35.12 -34.68 -6.16
CA LEU A 14 34.79 -36.10 -6.09
C LEU A 14 33.35 -36.29 -6.56
N PHE A 15 33.15 -37.12 -7.56
CA PHE A 15 31.83 -37.52 -8.04
C PHE A 15 31.61 -39.01 -7.77
N LEU A 16 30.47 -39.33 -7.16
CA LEU A 16 29.97 -40.70 -7.09
C LEU A 16 29.07 -40.96 -8.30
N ILE A 17 29.34 -42.04 -9.01
CA ILE A 17 28.64 -42.41 -10.24
C ILE A 17 27.97 -43.77 -9.99
N VAL A 18 26.67 -43.82 -10.25
CA VAL A 18 25.90 -45.06 -10.29
C VAL A 18 25.27 -45.14 -11.67
N GLY A 19 25.42 -46.28 -12.34
CA GLY A 19 24.88 -46.51 -13.67
C GLY A 19 24.29 -47.90 -13.79
N PHE A 20 23.29 -48.03 -14.66
CA PHE A 20 22.73 -49.31 -15.06
C PHE A 20 22.79 -49.38 -16.58
N GLY A 21 23.14 -50.53 -17.12
CA GLY A 21 23.31 -50.69 -18.55
C GLY A 21 23.13 -52.14 -18.98
N TRP A 22 23.07 -52.34 -20.29
CA TRP A 22 23.03 -53.65 -20.90
C TRP A 22 24.44 -53.96 -21.38
N ALA A 23 25.04 -55.04 -20.89
CA ALA A 23 26.33 -55.50 -21.36
C ALA A 23 26.09 -56.66 -22.33
N ARG A 24 26.65 -56.54 -23.54
CA ARG A 24 26.62 -57.59 -24.56
C ARG A 24 28.05 -58.03 -24.83
N SER A 25 28.36 -59.29 -24.55
CA SER A 25 29.63 -59.90 -24.93
C SER A 25 29.56 -60.39 -26.38
N TYR A 26 30.59 -60.08 -27.18
CA TYR A 26 30.76 -60.59 -28.53
C TYR A 26 31.98 -61.53 -28.55
N GLY A 27 31.80 -62.73 -28.01
CA GLY A 27 32.80 -63.79 -27.98
C GLY A 27 32.14 -65.16 -28.11
N SER A 28 32.60 -65.98 -29.06
CA SER A 28 32.21 -67.37 -29.32
C SER A 28 30.72 -67.73 -29.09
N ASN A 29 29.88 -67.38 -30.06
CA ASN A 29 28.58 -68.03 -30.36
C ASN A 29 27.53 -68.16 -29.22
N GLN A 30 27.71 -67.50 -28.07
CA GLN A 30 26.68 -67.35 -27.04
C GLN A 30 26.34 -65.87 -26.89
N HIS A 31 25.09 -65.51 -27.16
CA HIS A 31 24.58 -64.15 -27.08
C HIS A 31 23.72 -64.04 -25.82
N ASN A 32 24.32 -63.68 -24.70
CA ASN A 32 23.59 -63.40 -23.47
C ASN A 32 23.57 -61.87 -23.27
N ASP A 33 22.36 -61.30 -23.32
CA ASP A 33 22.11 -59.92 -22.96
C ASP A 33 21.89 -59.85 -21.45
N GLU A 34 22.76 -59.13 -20.73
CA GLU A 34 22.66 -59.02 -19.28
C GLU A 34 22.62 -57.60 -18.78
N ILE A 35 21.83 -57.42 -17.71
CA ILE A 35 21.74 -56.16 -16.97
C ILE A 35 22.98 -56.06 -16.09
N ALA A 36 23.83 -55.09 -16.41
CA ALA A 36 25.01 -54.73 -15.63
C ALA A 36 24.70 -53.52 -14.74
N THR A 37 25.08 -53.63 -13.47
CA THR A 37 25.04 -52.50 -12.53
C THR A 37 26.45 -51.99 -12.31
N ALA A 38 26.67 -50.70 -12.48
CA ALA A 38 27.98 -50.07 -12.35
C ALA A 38 28.00 -49.06 -11.20
N LEU A 39 29.01 -49.19 -10.33
CA LEU A 39 29.32 -48.22 -9.28
C LEU A 39 30.70 -47.64 -9.56
N GLY A 40 30.88 -46.34 -9.38
CA GLY A 40 32.14 -45.69 -9.68
C GLY A 40 32.37 -44.43 -8.87
N ILE A 41 33.66 -44.11 -8.75
CA ILE A 41 34.14 -42.90 -8.11
C ILE A 41 35.02 -42.19 -9.14
N LEU A 42 34.75 -40.90 -9.37
CA LEU A 42 35.52 -40.06 -10.29
C LEU A 42 36.07 -38.85 -9.54
N ASN A 43 37.40 -38.78 -9.44
CA ASN A 43 38.12 -37.63 -8.92
C ASN A 43 38.60 -36.76 -10.08
N THR A 44 38.23 -35.49 -10.10
CA THR A 44 38.73 -34.52 -11.08
C THR A 44 39.57 -33.46 -10.37
N PHE A 45 40.85 -33.38 -10.71
CA PHE A 45 41.79 -32.39 -10.22
C PHE A 45 41.97 -31.28 -11.26
N ARG A 46 41.61 -30.05 -10.90
CA ARG A 46 41.88 -28.88 -11.73
C ARG A 46 43.33 -28.46 -11.56
N LEU A 47 44.15 -28.72 -12.59
CA LEU A 47 45.58 -28.34 -12.60
C LEU A 47 45.75 -26.90 -13.06
N ASN A 48 45.00 -26.48 -14.08
CA ASN A 48 45.02 -25.11 -14.61
C ASN A 48 43.62 -24.73 -15.12
N LYS A 49 43.38 -23.45 -15.47
CA LYS A 49 42.13 -22.97 -16.08
C LYS A 49 41.70 -23.78 -17.32
N ARG A 50 42.66 -24.41 -18.01
CA ARG A 50 42.45 -25.17 -19.25
C ARG A 50 42.67 -26.68 -19.14
N ILE A 51 43.28 -27.16 -18.07
CA ILE A 51 43.70 -28.56 -17.93
C ILE A 51 43.14 -29.14 -16.64
N ASP A 52 42.34 -30.20 -16.78
CA ASP A 52 41.84 -31.00 -15.68
C ASP A 52 42.36 -32.45 -15.82
N LEU A 53 42.85 -33.05 -14.74
CA LEU A 53 43.24 -34.46 -14.65
C LEU A 53 42.10 -35.23 -13.99
N THR A 54 41.62 -36.30 -14.63
CA THR A 54 40.56 -37.16 -14.10
C THR A 54 41.09 -38.54 -13.75
N LEU A 55 40.86 -38.99 -12.53
CA LEU A 55 41.11 -40.35 -12.07
C LEU A 55 39.78 -40.97 -11.65
N GLY A 56 39.33 -41.98 -12.39
CA GLY A 56 38.11 -42.71 -12.11
C GLY A 56 38.39 -44.18 -11.81
N THR A 57 37.65 -44.74 -10.87
CA THR A 57 37.52 -46.19 -10.69
C THR A 57 36.07 -46.56 -10.86
N ARG A 58 35.79 -47.65 -11.58
CA ARG A 58 34.43 -48.17 -11.81
C ARG A 58 34.43 -49.68 -11.62
N GLN A 59 33.46 -50.16 -10.89
CA GLN A 59 33.18 -51.56 -10.69
C GLN A 59 31.81 -51.87 -11.28
N MET A 60 31.79 -52.72 -12.28
CA MET A 60 30.57 -53.27 -12.86
C MET A 60 30.33 -54.63 -12.23
N PHE A 61 29.09 -54.90 -11.84
CA PHE A 61 28.59 -56.18 -11.37
C PHE A 61 27.64 -56.72 -12.44
N VAL A 62 27.94 -57.92 -12.91
CA VAL A 62 27.17 -58.67 -13.91
C VAL A 62 26.76 -60.00 -13.29
N ASN A 63 25.64 -60.56 -13.74
CA ASN A 63 25.20 -61.88 -13.29
C ASN A 63 26.04 -62.97 -14.00
N GLN A 64 25.99 -64.21 -13.50
CA GLN A 64 26.91 -65.31 -13.82
C GLN A 64 27.05 -65.73 -15.30
N ASN A 65 26.26 -65.17 -16.22
CA ASN A 65 26.19 -65.70 -17.59
C ASN A 65 27.13 -64.94 -18.56
N PHE A 66 27.98 -64.05 -18.06
CA PHE A 66 28.84 -63.19 -18.86
C PHE A 66 30.06 -63.90 -19.46
N ASP A 67 30.66 -64.87 -18.76
CA ASP A 67 31.80 -65.69 -19.25
C ASP A 67 31.38 -67.02 -19.89
N GLY A 68 30.08 -67.38 -19.88
CA GLY A 68 29.60 -68.62 -20.52
C GLY A 68 30.10 -69.93 -19.89
N VAL A 69 30.73 -69.87 -18.71
CA VAL A 69 31.18 -71.04 -17.94
C VAL A 69 30.38 -71.16 -16.63
N VAL A 70 29.71 -72.29 -16.42
CA VAL A 70 28.93 -72.56 -15.20
C VAL A 70 29.88 -72.92 -14.05
N GLY A 71 30.49 -71.89 -13.45
CA GLY A 71 31.42 -72.01 -12.34
C GLY A 71 30.91 -71.30 -11.09
N GLY A 72 29.97 -71.91 -10.34
CA GLY A 72 29.74 -71.82 -8.88
C GLY A 72 29.69 -70.49 -8.10
N CYS A 73 30.13 -69.35 -8.62
CA CYS A 73 30.27 -68.07 -7.92
C CYS A 73 29.19 -67.09 -8.35
N LYS A 74 28.26 -66.72 -7.45
CA LYS A 74 26.98 -66.02 -7.70
C LYS A 74 27.04 -64.63 -8.39
N GLY A 75 28.18 -64.17 -8.87
CA GLY A 75 28.32 -62.91 -9.60
C GLY A 75 29.73 -62.67 -10.08
N GLU A 76 29.85 -62.09 -11.27
CA GLU A 76 31.12 -61.67 -11.88
C GLU A 76 31.19 -60.16 -11.90
N GLY A 77 32.38 -59.61 -11.68
CA GLY A 77 32.56 -58.18 -11.58
C GLY A 77 33.77 -57.71 -12.37
N MET A 78 33.58 -56.69 -13.20
CA MET A 78 34.67 -56.03 -13.92
C MET A 78 35.03 -54.73 -13.22
N SER A 79 36.25 -54.65 -12.68
CA SER A 79 36.80 -53.41 -12.15
C SER A 79 37.70 -52.74 -13.19
N SER A 80 37.55 -51.44 -13.35
CA SER A 80 38.31 -50.64 -14.30
C SER A 80 38.79 -49.36 -13.64
N VAL A 81 40.05 -49.01 -13.89
CA VAL A 81 40.65 -47.73 -13.47
C VAL A 81 40.94 -46.93 -14.73
N THR A 82 40.44 -45.70 -14.78
CA THR A 82 40.60 -44.79 -15.90
C THR A 82 41.36 -43.54 -15.47
N LEU A 83 42.45 -43.25 -16.18
CA LEU A 83 43.17 -41.99 -16.10
C LEU A 83 42.90 -41.19 -17.37
N GLY A 84 42.50 -39.93 -17.24
CA GLY A 84 42.15 -39.07 -18.36
C GLY A 84 42.67 -37.64 -18.19
N LEU A 85 43.01 -36.99 -19.30
CA LEU A 85 43.42 -35.59 -19.35
C LEU A 85 42.40 -34.81 -20.18
N ASN A 86 41.78 -33.80 -19.58
CA ASN A 86 40.79 -32.97 -20.22
C ASN A 86 41.37 -31.59 -20.54
N PHE A 87 41.36 -31.24 -21.84
CA PHE A 87 41.79 -29.95 -22.34
C PHE A 87 40.57 -29.12 -22.76
N LYS A 88 40.36 -27.98 -22.10
CA LYS A 88 39.27 -27.04 -22.45
C LYS A 88 39.72 -26.11 -23.56
N LEU A 89 39.18 -26.32 -24.77
CA LEU A 89 39.40 -25.46 -25.93
C LEU A 89 38.33 -24.35 -25.96
N GLY A 90 38.76 -23.08 -25.97
CA GLY A 90 37.87 -21.91 -26.07
C GLY A 90 37.80 -21.02 -24.81
N LYS A 91 36.71 -20.23 -24.67
CA LYS A 91 36.47 -19.39 -23.49
C LYS A 91 36.06 -20.28 -22.30
N THR A 92 36.95 -20.39 -21.31
CA THR A 92 36.72 -21.21 -20.10
C THR A 92 35.88 -20.52 -19.03
N THR A 93 35.62 -19.21 -19.19
CA THR A 93 34.93 -18.39 -18.20
C THR A 93 33.73 -17.74 -18.84
N PHE A 94 32.55 -18.00 -18.29
CA PHE A 94 31.34 -17.25 -18.59
C PHE A 94 31.52 -15.85 -18.01
N THR A 95 31.50 -14.81 -18.85
CA THR A 95 31.38 -13.44 -18.37
C THR A 95 29.92 -13.24 -18.00
N PRO A 96 29.55 -13.17 -16.70
CA PRO A 96 28.18 -12.86 -16.35
C PRO A 96 27.83 -11.51 -16.97
N VAL A 97 26.67 -11.43 -17.62
CA VAL A 97 26.12 -10.14 -18.04
C VAL A 97 26.08 -9.28 -16.79
N SER A 98 26.73 -8.11 -16.84
CA SER A 98 26.74 -7.18 -15.71
C SER A 98 25.28 -6.95 -15.31
N LYS A 99 24.96 -7.21 -14.03
CA LYS A 99 23.61 -6.96 -13.54
C LYS A 99 23.36 -5.47 -13.79
N VAL A 100 22.38 -5.16 -14.63
CA VAL A 100 21.91 -3.79 -14.85
C VAL A 100 21.72 -3.18 -13.48
N ALA A 101 22.39 -2.06 -13.20
CA ALA A 101 22.30 -1.39 -11.92
C ALA A 101 20.82 -1.20 -11.58
N THR A 102 20.41 -1.65 -10.40
CA THR A 102 19.04 -1.50 -9.91
C THR A 102 18.68 -0.02 -9.98
N ALA A 103 17.57 0.31 -10.64
CA ALA A 103 17.11 1.69 -10.75
C ALA A 103 16.96 2.31 -9.36
N ASP A 104 17.50 3.53 -9.18
CA ASP A 104 17.40 4.24 -7.91
C ASP A 104 15.99 4.83 -7.74
N TYR A 105 15.24 4.30 -6.77
CA TYR A 105 13.89 4.74 -6.43
C TYR A 105 13.84 5.74 -5.27
N SER A 106 14.98 6.15 -4.72
CA SER A 106 15.04 7.02 -3.52
C SER A 106 14.28 8.33 -3.71
N ARG A 107 14.32 8.90 -4.93
CA ARG A 107 13.57 10.12 -5.28
C ARG A 107 12.06 9.94 -5.15
N TYR A 108 11.53 8.80 -5.60
CA TYR A 108 10.08 8.52 -5.55
C TYR A 108 9.62 8.29 -4.11
N ASN A 109 10.42 7.58 -3.32
CA ASN A 109 10.10 7.34 -1.92
C ASN A 109 10.05 8.63 -1.10
N ASN A 110 10.99 9.55 -1.34
CA ASN A 110 10.98 10.86 -0.69
C ASN A 110 9.73 11.66 -1.08
N TYR A 111 9.40 11.70 -2.36
CA TYR A 111 8.19 12.38 -2.85
C TYR A 111 6.90 11.80 -2.26
N ILE A 112 6.79 10.46 -2.19
CA ILE A 112 5.63 9.80 -1.57
C ILE A 112 5.51 10.18 -0.08
N ASN A 113 6.64 10.26 0.63
CA ASN A 113 6.62 10.63 2.04
C ASN A 113 6.24 12.10 2.25
N GLU A 114 6.73 13.02 1.40
CA GLU A 114 6.31 14.42 1.41
C GLU A 114 4.80 14.57 1.17
N LEU A 115 4.25 13.86 0.19
CA LEU A 115 2.81 13.87 -0.09
C LEU A 115 2.00 13.32 1.09
N ARG A 116 2.50 12.29 1.77
CA ARG A 116 1.84 11.75 2.96
C ARG A 116 1.78 12.77 4.09
N ILE A 117 2.90 13.45 4.36
CA ILE A 117 2.97 14.51 5.38
C ILE A 117 1.99 15.64 5.04
N GLN A 118 1.95 16.09 3.78
CA GLN A 118 1.02 17.14 3.37
C GLN A 118 -0.45 16.72 3.55
N ASN A 119 -0.79 15.47 3.22
CA ASN A 119 -2.16 14.97 3.42
C ASN A 119 -2.53 14.88 4.91
N GLU A 120 -1.63 14.43 5.77
CA GLU A 120 -1.85 14.41 7.23
C GLU A 120 -2.01 15.84 7.80
N GLU A 121 -1.23 16.80 7.32
CA GLU A 121 -1.38 18.21 7.69
C GLU A 121 -2.71 18.81 7.20
N LEU A 122 -3.15 18.47 5.99
CA LEU A 122 -4.45 18.92 5.48
C LEU A 122 -5.60 18.32 6.29
N ASP A 123 -5.56 17.02 6.57
CA ASP A 123 -6.61 16.34 7.34
C ASP A 123 -6.72 16.90 8.76
N SER A 124 -5.57 17.12 9.43
CA SER A 124 -5.56 17.75 10.76
C SER A 124 -6.14 19.17 10.77
N LYS A 125 -5.85 19.98 9.76
CA LYS A 125 -6.45 21.32 9.60
C LYS A 125 -7.95 21.24 9.37
N VAL A 126 -8.41 20.30 8.55
CA VAL A 126 -9.85 20.09 8.30
C VAL A 126 -10.55 19.70 9.59
N GLN A 127 -10.01 18.74 10.35
CA GLN A 127 -10.57 18.34 11.66
C GLN A 127 -10.60 19.49 12.66
N HIS A 128 -9.55 20.30 12.72
CA HIS A 128 -9.50 21.49 13.56
C HIS A 128 -10.61 22.48 13.20
N LEU A 129 -10.74 22.82 11.92
CA LEU A 129 -11.77 23.75 11.44
C LEU A 129 -13.19 23.20 11.68
N ILE A 130 -13.41 21.89 11.50
CA ILE A 130 -14.69 21.26 11.84
C ILE A 130 -14.99 21.41 13.34
N THR A 131 -14.00 21.16 14.20
CA THR A 131 -14.14 21.29 15.65
C THR A 131 -14.43 22.74 16.07
N GLU A 132 -13.74 23.71 15.47
CA GLU A 132 -14.00 25.13 15.68
C GLU A 132 -15.42 25.53 15.23
N LEU A 133 -15.85 25.08 14.05
CA LEU A 133 -17.20 25.32 13.56
C LEU A 133 -18.27 24.70 14.46
N GLU A 134 -18.05 23.48 14.95
CA GLU A 134 -18.96 22.85 15.91
C GLU A 134 -19.01 23.61 17.24
N ASN A 135 -17.87 24.07 17.74
CA ASN A 135 -17.80 24.84 18.98
C ASN A 135 -18.45 26.22 18.84
N ALA A 136 -18.22 26.92 17.72
CA ALA A 136 -18.88 28.19 17.40
C ALA A 136 -20.40 28.00 17.28
N ARG A 137 -20.84 26.93 16.59
CA ARG A 137 -22.27 26.60 16.47
C ARG A 137 -22.91 26.24 17.81
N LYS A 138 -22.17 25.63 18.74
CA LYS A 138 -22.66 25.34 20.10
C LYS A 138 -22.68 26.60 20.99
N ALA A 139 -21.72 27.51 20.82
CA ALA A 139 -21.68 28.78 21.54
C ALA A 139 -22.79 29.75 21.11
N ASP A 140 -23.14 29.77 19.82
CA ASP A 140 -24.25 30.57 19.27
C ASP A 140 -25.66 30.03 19.64
N LEU A 141 -25.76 28.96 20.43
CA LEU A 141 -27.04 28.45 20.95
C LEU A 141 -27.48 29.06 22.29
N GLU A 142 -26.76 30.05 22.83
CA GLU A 142 -27.42 31.04 23.68
C GLU A 142 -28.30 31.92 22.82
N VAL A 143 -29.45 31.36 22.43
CA VAL A 143 -30.56 32.10 21.85
C VAL A 143 -31.10 33.01 22.94
N VAL A 144 -30.44 34.15 23.15
CA VAL A 144 -31.14 35.36 23.54
C VAL A 144 -32.06 35.63 22.36
N VAL A 145 -33.27 35.04 22.42
CA VAL A 145 -34.38 35.47 21.61
C VAL A 145 -34.67 36.89 22.07
N GLU A 146 -33.91 37.84 21.55
CA GLU A 146 -34.30 39.24 21.54
C GLU A 146 -35.48 39.28 20.57
N LEU A 147 -36.66 38.90 21.08
CA LEU A 147 -37.94 39.32 20.52
C LEU A 147 -37.87 40.84 20.56
N ARG A 148 -37.34 41.44 19.49
CA ARG A 148 -37.59 42.81 19.12
C ARG A 148 -38.91 42.79 18.37
N PRO A 149 -40.07 42.97 19.02
CA PRO A 149 -41.22 43.45 18.30
C PRO A 149 -40.82 44.85 17.83
N VAL A 150 -40.49 44.96 16.54
CA VAL A 150 -40.52 46.26 15.87
C VAL A 150 -41.97 46.68 15.90
N ALA A 151 -42.36 47.38 16.96
CA ALA A 151 -43.65 48.01 17.07
C ALA A 151 -43.68 49.09 15.99
N SER A 152 -44.24 48.74 14.81
CA SER A 152 -44.46 49.71 13.75
C SER A 152 -45.35 50.83 14.30
N PRO A 153 -45.05 52.10 13.98
CA PRO A 153 -45.88 53.22 14.42
C PRO A 153 -47.31 53.04 13.90
N VAL A 154 -48.26 52.92 14.82
CA VAL A 154 -49.70 52.78 14.50
C VAL A 154 -50.31 54.17 14.47
N ALA A 155 -50.85 54.58 13.33
CA ALA A 155 -51.70 55.76 13.23
C ALA A 155 -53.12 55.38 13.66
N LEU A 156 -53.69 56.12 14.59
CA LEU A 156 -55.09 55.99 15.02
C LEU A 156 -55.86 57.19 14.48
N PHE A 157 -56.98 56.94 13.83
CA PHE A 157 -57.83 57.99 13.27
C PHE A 157 -59.14 58.08 14.04
N PHE A 158 -59.56 59.31 14.33
CA PHE A 158 -60.90 59.58 14.83
C PHE A 158 -61.82 59.83 13.64
N GLU A 159 -63.05 59.34 13.71
CA GLU A 159 -64.06 59.73 12.72
C GLU A 159 -64.35 61.23 12.81
N ILE A 160 -64.64 61.86 11.67
CA ILE A 160 -64.87 63.30 11.58
C ILE A 160 -65.99 63.72 12.55
N GLY A 161 -65.68 64.67 13.44
CA GLY A 161 -66.62 65.21 14.43
C GLY A 161 -66.79 64.37 15.70
N LYS A 162 -66.01 63.30 15.90
CA LYS A 162 -66.03 62.48 17.13
C LYS A 162 -64.72 62.57 17.90
N THR A 163 -64.83 62.63 19.23
CA THR A 163 -63.70 62.59 20.17
C THR A 163 -63.45 61.20 20.77
N VAL A 164 -64.31 60.22 20.43
CA VAL A 164 -64.24 58.85 20.93
C VAL A 164 -63.79 57.92 19.81
N LEU A 165 -62.79 57.08 20.10
CA LEU A 165 -62.28 56.06 19.18
C LEU A 165 -63.34 55.02 18.86
N ASP A 166 -63.43 54.61 17.60
CA ASP A 166 -64.23 53.45 17.21
C ASP A 166 -63.70 52.17 17.87
N SER A 167 -64.59 51.21 18.08
CA SER A 167 -64.33 49.88 18.64
C SER A 167 -63.13 49.18 17.97
N LYS A 168 -62.93 49.36 16.67
CA LYS A 168 -61.80 48.79 15.91
C LYS A 168 -60.46 49.43 16.29
N GLU A 169 -60.42 50.76 16.36
CA GLU A 169 -59.20 51.50 16.73
C GLU A 169 -58.84 51.31 18.20
N LEU A 170 -59.83 51.12 19.06
CA LEU A 170 -59.64 50.83 20.48
C LEU A 170 -58.99 49.44 20.71
N VAL A 171 -59.31 48.45 19.88
CA VAL A 171 -58.66 47.13 19.92
C VAL A 171 -57.19 47.24 19.49
N ASN A 172 -56.89 48.01 18.45
CA ASN A 172 -55.53 48.27 18.00
C ASN A 172 -54.70 48.96 19.08
N LEU A 173 -55.25 49.98 19.74
CA LEU A 173 -54.59 50.67 20.85
C LEU A 173 -54.32 49.73 22.04
N LYS A 174 -55.31 48.92 22.43
CA LYS A 174 -55.15 47.94 23.53
C LYS A 174 -54.08 46.90 23.22
N PHE A 175 -54.01 46.43 21.97
CA PHE A 175 -52.99 45.49 21.54
C PHE A 175 -51.59 46.13 21.61
N TYR A 176 -51.45 47.36 21.13
CA TYR A 176 -50.19 48.09 21.15
C TYR A 176 -49.70 48.36 22.58
N VAL A 177 -50.57 48.89 23.45
CA VAL A 177 -50.26 49.17 24.86
C VAL A 177 -49.84 47.90 25.59
N LYS A 178 -50.56 46.79 25.40
CA LYS A 178 -50.27 45.51 26.08
C LYS A 178 -48.92 44.92 25.65
N ASN A 179 -48.52 45.08 24.39
CA ASN A 179 -47.28 44.50 23.88
C ASN A 179 -46.09 45.45 24.05
N ALA A 180 -46.24 46.74 23.73
CA ALA A 180 -45.17 47.72 23.82
C ALA A 180 -44.78 48.04 25.27
N MET A 181 -45.76 48.20 26.20
CA MET A 181 -45.43 48.52 27.60
C MET A 181 -44.90 47.33 28.40
N LYS A 182 -45.16 46.09 27.96
CA LYS A 182 -44.61 44.89 28.61
C LYS A 182 -43.17 44.62 28.20
N THR A 183 -42.83 44.90 26.95
CA THR A 183 -41.50 44.63 26.40
C THR A 183 -40.50 45.75 26.70
N ASP A 184 -40.93 47.01 26.65
CA ASP A 184 -40.03 48.17 26.78
C ASP A 184 -40.37 49.02 28.01
N ARG A 185 -40.06 48.53 29.22
CA ARG A 185 -40.27 49.27 30.48
C ARG A 185 -39.41 50.53 30.65
N ASN A 186 -38.39 50.70 29.81
CA ASN A 186 -37.37 51.74 29.96
C ASN A 186 -37.40 52.81 28.85
N LYS A 187 -38.49 52.88 28.07
CA LYS A 187 -38.64 53.84 26.96
C LYS A 187 -39.78 54.81 27.22
N THR A 188 -39.59 56.08 26.83
CA THR A 188 -40.60 57.13 26.87
C THR A 188 -41.43 57.09 25.57
N PHE A 189 -42.73 56.84 25.68
CA PHE A 189 -43.65 56.91 24.55
C PHE A 189 -44.18 58.34 24.40
N ILE A 190 -44.10 58.91 23.19
CA ILE A 190 -44.63 60.24 22.87
C ILE A 190 -45.88 60.06 22.04
N LEU A 191 -47.02 60.59 22.53
CA LEU A 191 -48.27 60.65 21.79
C LEU A 191 -48.38 62.03 21.12
N ILE A 192 -48.50 62.05 19.80
CA ILE A 192 -48.70 63.28 19.03
C ILE A 192 -50.08 63.25 18.40
N GLY A 193 -50.95 64.17 18.80
CA GLY A 193 -52.26 64.38 18.20
C GLY A 193 -52.22 65.60 17.28
N SER A 194 -52.68 65.44 16.04
CA SER A 194 -52.84 66.54 15.09
C SER A 194 -54.19 66.43 14.41
N ALA A 195 -54.93 67.53 14.32
CA ALA A 195 -56.18 67.62 13.57
C ALA A 195 -55.96 68.49 12.33
N ASP A 196 -56.55 68.10 11.21
CA ASP A 196 -56.47 68.88 9.97
C ASP A 196 -57.26 70.19 10.09
N LYS A 197 -56.74 71.25 9.46
CA LYS A 197 -57.27 72.62 9.58
C LYS A 197 -58.74 72.71 9.14
N ASP A 198 -59.16 71.85 8.22
CA ASP A 198 -60.53 71.87 7.68
C ASP A 198 -61.51 71.03 8.52
N THR A 199 -61.02 70.22 9.47
CA THR A 199 -61.83 69.29 10.28
C THR A 199 -61.75 69.54 11.79
N GLY A 200 -60.85 70.40 12.26
CA GLY A 200 -60.64 70.70 13.67
C GLY A 200 -61.25 72.03 14.13
N SER A 201 -61.97 72.02 15.26
CA SER A 201 -62.41 73.24 15.96
C SER A 201 -61.67 73.41 17.30
N LYS A 202 -61.47 74.65 17.77
CA LYS A 202 -60.80 74.91 19.07
C LYS A 202 -61.53 74.31 20.26
N GLU A 203 -62.84 74.11 20.16
CA GLU A 203 -63.69 73.55 21.22
C GLU A 203 -63.60 72.02 21.32
N LEU A 204 -63.24 71.33 20.24
CA LEU A 204 -63.13 69.86 20.20
C LEU A 204 -61.71 69.33 20.41
N ASN A 205 -60.69 70.18 20.25
CA ASN A 205 -59.26 69.80 20.23
C ASN A 205 -58.45 70.27 21.44
N GLN A 206 -59.07 70.88 22.44
CA GLN A 206 -58.45 71.28 23.72
C GLN A 206 -58.87 70.31 24.84
#